data_AF-A0A973HWQ0-F1
#
_entry.id   AF-A0A973HWQ0-F1
#
_cell.length_a   1.000
_cell.length_b   1.000
_cell.length_c   1.000
_cell.angle_alpha   90.00
_cell.angle_beta   90.00
_cell.angle_gamma   90.00
#
_symmetry.space_group_name_H-M   'P 1'
#
loop_
_entity.id
_entity.type
_entity.pdbx_description
1 polymer ?
#
loop_
_entity_poly.entity_id
_entity_poly.type
_entity_poly.pdbx_seq_one_letter_code
_entity_poly.pdbx_strand_id
1 'polypeptide(L)'
;LASQLVGLLDQRRVDHQASPALLCTAYWAHVYFGLRQSMQIDSLRRAIEQIPAADPFRKQKQNLYLAALIHAASVSTSGTSHFAQPRSIEKDSELMAVARRRLLDIDELFEASLDAIREEWGSVSRNPENRVFCCDVHQLLEKGSPLDGETVDLVYLDPPYTADNYSRFYHVLETLVCYDYPELERRGGVLTKGRYPLQENRFRSDFCSASRVEDAFRRVVTACHERGAKLLISYSTDTGLLTRRWHSRGEIQPAACLRDLVLENYNRVEIREQPLMHSGQGDSNRQVSELLLLCED
;
A
#
# COMPACT_ATOMS: atom_id res chain seq x y z
N LEU A 1 19.61 7.74 -28.12
CA LEU A 1 18.89 7.80 -26.82
C LEU A 1 17.85 6.68 -26.69
N ALA A 2 16.75 6.65 -27.47
CA ALA A 2 15.74 5.59 -27.34
C ALA A 2 16.27 4.16 -27.59
N SER A 3 17.16 3.96 -28.57
CA SER A 3 17.82 2.67 -28.84
C SER A 3 18.79 2.22 -27.75
N GLN A 4 19.40 3.17 -27.03
CA GLN A 4 20.32 2.88 -25.92
C GLN A 4 19.55 2.60 -24.62
N LEU A 5 18.35 3.17 -24.46
CA LEU A 5 17.55 3.00 -23.24
C LEU A 5 17.14 1.54 -23.02
N VAL A 6 16.80 0.80 -24.08
CA VAL A 6 16.47 -0.63 -23.97
C VAL A 6 17.67 -1.43 -23.47
N GLY A 7 18.83 -1.25 -24.09
CA GLY A 7 20.06 -1.95 -23.65
C GLY A 7 20.50 -1.57 -22.23
N LEU A 8 20.35 -0.29 -21.85
CA LEU A 8 20.60 0.15 -20.47
C LEU A 8 19.62 -0.51 -19.50
N LEU A 9 18.33 -0.54 -19.83
CA LEU A 9 17.30 -1.16 -19.00
C LEU A 9 17.56 -2.66 -18.83
N ASP A 10 17.94 -3.37 -19.89
CA ASP A 10 18.28 -4.80 -19.82
C ASP A 10 19.50 -5.03 -18.92
N GLN A 11 20.51 -4.15 -18.98
CA GLN A 11 21.62 -4.18 -18.02
C GLN A 11 21.15 -3.97 -16.58
N ARG A 12 20.16 -3.10 -16.34
CA ARG A 12 19.67 -2.82 -14.98
C ARG A 12 18.87 -3.97 -14.44
N ARG A 13 18.09 -4.68 -15.27
CA ARG A 13 17.41 -5.90 -14.86
C ARG A 13 18.36 -7.01 -14.41
N VAL A 14 19.61 -7.01 -14.90
CA VAL A 14 20.65 -7.93 -14.45
C VAL A 14 21.37 -7.39 -13.21
N ASP A 15 21.67 -6.09 -13.18
CA ASP A 15 22.31 -5.41 -12.05
C ASP A 15 21.57 -4.11 -11.71
N HIS A 16 20.70 -4.18 -10.70
CA HIS A 16 19.92 -3.03 -10.22
C HIS A 16 20.81 -1.88 -9.69
N GLN A 17 22.07 -2.18 -9.36
CA GLN A 17 23.06 -1.24 -8.85
C GLN A 17 23.94 -0.64 -9.94
N ALA A 18 23.75 -0.99 -11.21
CA ALA A 18 24.48 -0.39 -12.32
C ALA A 18 24.17 1.11 -12.48
N SER A 19 25.16 1.92 -12.85
CA SER A 19 25.03 3.38 -13.05
C SER A 19 24.96 3.77 -14.53
N PRO A 20 24.10 4.72 -14.95
CA PRO A 20 23.14 5.47 -14.13
C PRO A 20 21.95 4.62 -13.64
N ALA A 21 21.41 5.03 -12.49
CA ALA A 21 20.09 4.64 -11.99
C ALA A 21 19.01 5.24 -12.90
N LEU A 22 18.02 4.45 -13.32
CA LEU A 22 17.08 4.87 -14.38
C LEU A 22 15.68 4.24 -14.32
N LEU A 23 15.29 3.57 -13.22
CA LEU A 23 14.01 2.88 -13.13
C LEU A 23 12.83 3.83 -13.40
N CYS A 24 12.73 4.93 -12.66
CA CYS A 24 11.64 5.89 -12.83
C CYS A 24 11.72 6.56 -14.20
N THR A 25 12.93 6.87 -14.65
CA THR A 25 13.19 7.49 -15.95
C THR A 25 12.75 6.59 -17.10
N ALA A 26 12.99 5.29 -17.03
CA ALA A 26 12.58 4.33 -18.05
C ALA A 26 11.08 4.00 -17.96
N TYR A 27 10.57 3.80 -16.74
CA TYR A 27 9.23 3.25 -16.53
C TYR A 27 8.15 4.32 -16.44
N TRP A 28 8.44 5.54 -15.99
CA TRP A 28 7.38 6.46 -15.60
C TRP A 28 7.58 7.91 -16.05
N ALA A 29 8.72 8.24 -16.67
CA ALA A 29 8.90 9.54 -17.29
C ALA A 29 7.82 9.83 -18.33
N HIS A 30 7.23 11.02 -18.23
CA HIS A 30 6.08 11.50 -18.99
C HIS A 30 4.78 10.70 -18.82
N VAL A 31 4.76 9.71 -17.92
CA VAL A 31 3.56 8.92 -17.57
C VAL A 31 3.06 9.34 -16.21
N TYR A 32 3.81 9.04 -15.15
CA TYR A 32 3.49 9.42 -13.77
C TYR A 32 4.25 10.67 -13.32
N PHE A 33 5.46 10.90 -13.87
CA PHE A 33 6.33 12.00 -13.46
C PHE A 33 6.84 12.77 -14.67
N GLY A 34 7.30 14.00 -14.48
CA GLY A 34 8.12 14.70 -15.45
C GLY A 34 9.47 13.99 -15.64
N LEU A 35 10.17 14.27 -16.75
CA LEU A 35 11.50 13.69 -17.00
C LEU A 35 12.49 14.09 -15.90
N ARG A 36 12.55 15.38 -15.58
CA ARG A 36 13.41 15.90 -14.49
C ARG A 36 13.09 15.23 -13.15
N GLN A 37 11.81 15.17 -12.79
CA GLN A 37 11.36 14.51 -11.56
C GLN A 37 11.79 13.04 -11.52
N SER A 38 11.65 12.32 -12.64
CA SER A 38 12.05 10.91 -12.71
C SER A 38 13.55 10.72 -12.47
N MET A 39 14.38 11.60 -13.05
CA MET A 39 15.83 11.58 -12.86
C MET A 39 16.23 11.95 -11.42
N GLN A 40 15.54 12.92 -10.79
CA GLN A 40 15.73 13.27 -9.38
C GLN A 40 15.40 12.08 -8.47
N ILE A 41 14.25 11.43 -8.70
CA ILE A 41 13.84 10.25 -7.93
C ILE A 41 14.87 9.12 -8.06
N ASP A 42 15.32 8.81 -9.28
CA ASP A 42 16.35 7.78 -9.51
C ASP A 42 17.68 8.14 -8.80
N SER A 43 18.06 9.41 -8.83
CA SER A 43 19.30 9.90 -8.21
C SER A 43 19.23 9.81 -6.68
N LEU A 44 18.13 10.27 -6.08
CA LEU A 44 17.89 10.17 -4.63
C LEU A 44 17.83 8.71 -4.20
N ARG A 45 17.08 7.86 -4.91
CA ARG A 45 16.99 6.43 -4.60
C ARG A 45 18.35 5.75 -4.63
N ARG A 46 19.23 6.14 -5.55
CA ARG A 46 20.61 5.66 -5.61
C ARG A 46 21.46 6.17 -4.45
N ALA A 47 21.37 7.45 -4.12
CA ALA A 47 22.10 8.03 -2.99
C ALA A 47 21.74 7.35 -1.66
N ILE A 48 20.44 7.08 -1.46
CA ILE A 48 19.92 6.32 -0.31
C ILE A 48 20.57 4.93 -0.24
N GLU A 49 20.64 4.20 -1.37
CA GLU A 49 21.28 2.88 -1.39
C GLU A 49 22.78 2.94 -1.08
N GLN A 50 23.44 4.02 -1.46
CA GLN A 50 24.89 4.18 -1.33
C GLN A 50 25.36 4.72 0.03
N ILE A 51 24.45 4.96 0.99
CA ILE A 51 24.84 5.30 2.38
C ILE A 51 25.90 4.28 2.85
N PRO A 52 27.09 4.67 3.33
CA PRO A 52 28.19 3.74 3.57
C PRO A 52 27.83 2.55 4.46
N ALA A 53 28.31 1.36 4.12
CA ALA A 53 28.09 0.15 4.92
C ALA A 53 28.68 0.25 6.34
N ALA A 54 29.70 1.11 6.52
CA ALA A 54 30.31 1.39 7.82
C ALA A 54 29.46 2.32 8.72
N ASP A 55 28.39 2.93 8.19
CA ASP A 55 27.52 3.80 8.98
C ASP A 55 26.66 2.94 9.94
N PRO A 56 26.79 3.11 11.27
CA PRO A 56 26.05 2.30 12.24
C PRO A 56 24.53 2.51 12.17
N PHE A 57 24.08 3.60 11.53
CA PHE A 57 22.66 3.92 11.33
C PHE A 57 22.23 3.75 9.87
N ARG A 58 23.02 3.04 9.04
CA ARG A 58 22.74 2.89 7.60
C ARG A 58 21.30 2.51 7.33
N LYS A 59 20.77 1.46 7.97
CA LYS A 59 19.43 0.95 7.67
C LYS A 59 18.33 1.94 8.10
N GLN A 60 18.50 2.60 9.24
CA GLN A 60 17.58 3.60 9.75
C GLN A 60 17.55 4.82 8.82
N LYS A 61 18.71 5.32 8.39
CA LYS A 61 18.83 6.40 7.41
C LYS A 61 18.20 6.01 6.08
N GLN A 62 18.48 4.80 5.59
CA GLN A 62 17.88 4.28 4.36
C GLN A 62 16.35 4.28 4.45
N ASN A 63 15.78 3.74 5.52
CA ASN A 63 14.33 3.69 5.71
C ASN A 63 13.72 5.10 5.82
N LEU A 64 14.34 5.99 6.59
CA LEU A 64 13.87 7.37 6.78
C LEU A 64 13.87 8.16 5.47
N TYR A 65 14.99 8.14 4.74
CA TYR A 65 15.10 8.85 3.47
C TYR A 65 14.22 8.21 2.40
N LEU A 66 14.08 6.88 2.40
CA LEU A 66 13.16 6.23 1.48
C LEU A 66 11.71 6.62 1.76
N ALA A 67 11.31 6.74 3.03
CA ALA A 67 9.98 7.24 3.39
C ALA A 67 9.74 8.67 2.88
N ALA A 68 10.72 9.57 3.05
CA ALA A 68 10.66 10.93 2.52
C ALA A 68 10.55 10.95 0.98
N LEU A 69 11.33 10.10 0.29
CA LEU A 69 11.27 9.97 -1.17
C LEU A 69 9.92 9.42 -1.67
N ILE A 70 9.37 8.41 -1.00
CA ILE A 70 8.04 7.88 -1.30
C ILE A 70 6.98 8.98 -1.14
N HIS A 71 7.07 9.80 -0.08
CA HIS A 71 6.14 10.92 0.11
C HIS A 71 6.26 11.95 -1.01
N ALA A 72 7.49 12.36 -1.38
CA ALA A 72 7.74 13.28 -2.48
C ALA A 72 7.21 12.74 -3.82
N ALA A 73 7.45 11.47 -4.12
CA ALA A 73 6.87 10.79 -5.28
C ALA A 73 5.34 10.72 -5.19
N SER A 74 4.79 10.51 -3.99
CA SER A 74 3.35 10.40 -3.79
C SER A 74 2.62 11.70 -4.08
N VAL A 75 3.21 12.83 -3.69
CA VAL A 75 2.66 14.17 -3.89
C VAL A 75 2.89 14.70 -5.31
N SER A 76 4.01 14.35 -5.94
CA SER A 76 4.38 14.84 -7.28
C SER A 76 3.75 14.08 -8.44
N THR A 77 3.13 12.92 -8.18
CA THR A 77 2.52 12.10 -9.23
C THR A 77 1.48 12.87 -10.04
N SER A 78 1.54 12.68 -11.36
CA SER A 78 0.51 13.12 -12.31
C SER A 78 -0.62 12.09 -12.46
N GLY A 79 -0.55 10.97 -11.72
CA GLY A 79 -1.58 9.91 -11.73
C GLY A 79 -2.86 10.28 -10.98
N THR A 80 -3.78 9.33 -10.92
CA THR A 80 -4.90 9.38 -9.95
C THR A 80 -4.38 9.12 -8.53
N SER A 81 -5.20 9.43 -7.51
CA SER A 81 -4.85 9.30 -6.08
C SER A 81 -4.28 7.93 -5.71
N HIS A 82 -4.64 6.89 -6.45
CA HIS A 82 -4.26 5.52 -6.19
C HIS A 82 -3.26 4.94 -7.19
N PHE A 83 -2.54 5.74 -7.99
CA PHE A 83 -1.47 5.30 -8.91
C PHE A 83 -1.84 4.24 -9.97
N ALA A 84 -3.07 3.72 -9.97
CA ALA A 84 -3.50 2.65 -10.85
C ALA A 84 -3.34 3.03 -12.32
N GLN A 85 -3.59 4.28 -12.69
CA GLN A 85 -3.34 4.76 -14.04
C GLN A 85 -2.86 6.21 -14.02
N PRO A 86 -2.05 6.60 -15.01
CA PRO A 86 -1.79 8.01 -15.25
C PRO A 86 -3.10 8.73 -15.61
N ARG A 87 -3.20 10.00 -15.21
CA ARG A 87 -4.34 10.86 -15.54
C ARG A 87 -4.49 10.99 -17.05
N SER A 88 -5.73 11.08 -17.54
CA SER A 88 -5.96 11.40 -18.95
C SER A 88 -5.50 12.83 -19.26
N ILE A 89 -5.25 13.11 -20.53
CA ILE A 89 -4.89 14.46 -21.02
C ILE A 89 -5.82 14.86 -22.17
N GLU A 90 -7.08 14.45 -22.07
CA GLU A 90 -8.10 14.72 -23.09
C GLU A 90 -8.66 16.14 -22.98
N LYS A 91 -8.70 16.68 -21.76
CA LYS A 91 -9.20 18.04 -21.47
C LYS A 91 -8.08 18.95 -21.01
N ASP A 92 -8.20 20.24 -21.33
CA ASP A 92 -7.25 21.28 -20.89
C ASP A 92 -7.09 21.32 -19.36
N SER A 93 -8.18 21.11 -18.60
CA SER A 93 -8.12 21.05 -17.14
C SER A 93 -7.28 19.89 -16.62
N GLU A 94 -7.30 18.75 -17.30
CA GLU A 94 -6.49 17.58 -16.95
C GLU A 94 -5.03 17.80 -17.33
N LEU A 95 -4.77 18.37 -18.52
CA LEU A 95 -3.43 18.76 -18.95
C LEU A 95 -2.81 19.75 -17.97
N MET A 96 -3.56 20.78 -17.55
CA MET A 96 -3.11 21.76 -16.56
C MET A 96 -2.85 21.12 -15.20
N ALA A 97 -3.67 20.16 -14.77
CA ALA A 97 -3.41 19.42 -13.53
C ALA A 97 -2.12 18.60 -13.60
N VAL A 98 -1.87 17.91 -14.72
CA VAL A 98 -0.63 17.18 -14.97
C VAL A 98 0.57 18.14 -15.01
N ALA A 99 0.46 19.26 -15.73
CA ALA A 99 1.53 20.25 -15.82
C ALA A 99 1.89 20.83 -14.45
N ARG A 100 0.89 21.21 -13.64
CA ARG A 100 1.11 21.69 -12.26
C ARG A 100 1.84 20.67 -11.39
N ARG A 101 1.45 19.39 -11.45
CA ARG A 101 2.13 18.32 -10.70
C ARG A 101 3.58 18.12 -11.16
N ARG A 102 3.85 18.25 -12.46
CA ARG A 102 5.20 18.11 -13.03
C ARG A 102 6.14 19.30 -12.78
N LEU A 103 5.60 20.44 -12.35
CA LEU A 103 6.36 21.61 -11.93
C LEU A 103 6.88 21.50 -10.50
N LEU A 104 6.36 20.56 -9.70
CA LEU A 104 6.85 20.33 -8.34
C LEU A 104 8.29 19.82 -8.37
N ASP A 105 9.12 20.35 -7.48
CA ASP A 105 10.50 19.91 -7.32
C ASP A 105 10.59 18.72 -6.36
N ILE A 106 11.21 17.62 -6.81
CA ILE A 106 11.34 16.42 -5.98
C ILE A 106 12.27 16.65 -4.79
N ASP A 107 13.33 17.44 -4.96
CA ASP A 107 14.32 17.69 -3.91
C ASP A 107 13.68 18.56 -2.81
N GLU A 108 12.93 19.59 -3.17
CA GLU A 108 12.17 20.42 -2.21
C GLU A 108 11.11 19.59 -1.46
N LEU A 109 10.36 18.74 -2.16
CA LEU A 109 9.36 17.86 -1.54
C LEU A 109 10.00 16.82 -0.62
N PHE A 110 11.18 16.30 -1.00
CA PHE A 110 11.93 15.35 -0.20
C PHE A 110 12.40 15.98 1.11
N GLU A 111 13.02 17.16 1.06
CA GLU A 111 13.49 17.89 2.24
C GLU A 111 12.32 18.27 3.15
N ALA A 112 11.23 18.81 2.59
CA ALA A 112 10.03 19.15 3.35
C ALA A 112 9.41 17.91 4.04
N SER A 113 9.41 16.76 3.36
CA SER A 113 8.94 15.49 3.96
C SER A 113 9.85 15.03 5.10
N LEU A 114 11.17 15.16 4.92
CA LEU A 114 12.14 14.80 5.93
C LEU A 114 11.99 15.66 7.19
N ASP A 115 11.83 16.98 7.02
CA ASP A 115 11.62 17.89 8.15
C ASP A 115 10.31 17.61 8.87
N ALA A 116 9.22 17.32 8.14
CA ALA A 116 7.95 16.92 8.76
C ALA A 116 8.08 15.62 9.58
N ILE A 117 8.78 14.60 9.06
CA ILE A 117 9.02 13.35 9.81
C ILE A 117 9.86 13.63 11.07
N ARG A 118 10.88 14.49 10.97
CA ARG A 118 11.74 14.85 12.11
C ARG A 118 10.96 15.61 13.19
N GLU A 119 10.10 16.54 12.81
CA GLU A 119 9.25 17.31 13.72
C GLU A 119 8.26 16.39 14.45
N GLU A 120 7.57 15.52 13.72
CA GLU A 120 6.66 14.50 14.28
C GLU A 120 7.40 13.58 15.27
N TRP A 121 8.61 13.13 14.89
CA TRP A 121 9.42 12.25 15.74
C TRP A 121 9.89 12.95 17.02
N GLY A 122 10.22 14.25 16.94
CA GLY A 122 10.67 15.03 18.09
C GLY A 122 9.55 15.48 19.03
N SER A 123 8.31 15.59 18.53
CA SER A 123 7.17 16.13 19.29
C SER A 123 6.31 15.06 19.96
N VAL A 124 6.32 13.82 19.46
CA VAL A 124 5.47 12.74 19.96
C VAL A 124 6.30 11.71 20.74
N SER A 125 5.94 11.48 22.01
CA SER A 125 6.54 10.39 22.78
C SER A 125 6.23 9.03 22.15
N ARG A 126 7.25 8.20 21.94
CA ARG A 126 7.13 6.88 21.31
C ARG A 126 7.52 5.80 22.32
N ASN A 127 6.80 4.68 22.31
CA ASN A 127 7.25 3.50 23.04
C ASN A 127 8.40 2.84 22.25
N PRO A 128 9.63 2.73 22.81
CA PRO A 128 10.74 2.09 22.12
C PRO A 128 10.53 0.58 21.87
N GLU A 129 9.57 -0.04 22.55
CA GLU A 129 9.23 -1.46 22.39
C GLU A 129 8.30 -1.73 21.19
N ASN A 130 7.82 -0.67 20.51
CA ASN A 130 7.00 -0.82 19.32
C ASN A 130 7.75 -1.58 18.21
N ARG A 131 7.15 -2.65 17.72
CA ARG A 131 7.66 -3.48 16.62
C ARG A 131 6.77 -3.32 15.40
N VAL A 132 7.39 -3.30 14.22
CA VAL A 132 6.70 -3.20 12.92
C VAL A 132 7.07 -4.43 12.09
N PHE A 133 6.07 -5.06 11.49
CA PHE A 133 6.24 -6.23 10.64
C PHE A 133 5.66 -5.95 9.26
N CYS A 134 6.38 -6.35 8.21
CA CYS A 134 5.92 -6.30 6.83
C CYS A 134 5.82 -7.73 6.32
N CYS A 135 4.68 -8.36 6.58
CA CYS A 135 4.39 -9.74 6.18
C CYS A 135 2.88 -9.96 6.04
N ASP A 136 2.51 -11.14 5.53
CA ASP A 136 1.11 -11.55 5.50
C ASP A 136 0.55 -11.66 6.93
N VAL A 137 -0.69 -11.22 7.15
CA VAL A 137 -1.31 -11.20 8.47
C VAL A 137 -1.47 -12.60 9.06
N HIS A 138 -1.71 -13.61 8.22
CA HIS A 138 -1.78 -15.00 8.68
C HIS A 138 -0.41 -15.50 9.14
N GLN A 139 0.66 -15.13 8.45
CA GLN A 139 2.02 -15.46 8.87
C GLN A 139 2.41 -14.80 10.20
N LEU A 140 1.81 -13.65 10.52
CA LEU A 140 2.06 -12.94 11.78
C LEU A 140 1.27 -13.53 12.95
N LEU A 141 0.04 -13.99 12.71
CA LEU A 141 -0.88 -14.45 13.76
C LEU A 141 -0.95 -15.97 13.93
N GLU A 142 -0.62 -16.78 12.93
CA GLU A 142 -0.66 -18.23 13.06
C GLU A 142 0.55 -18.76 13.86
N LYS A 143 0.54 -20.04 14.24
CA LYS A 143 1.66 -20.67 14.97
C LYS A 143 2.92 -20.70 14.12
N GLY A 144 4.08 -20.56 14.76
CA GLY A 144 5.38 -20.43 14.10
C GLY A 144 5.73 -19.00 13.70
N SER A 145 5.03 -17.99 14.24
CA SER A 145 5.23 -16.60 13.87
C SER A 145 6.28 -15.88 14.75
N PRO A 146 6.72 -14.68 14.34
CA PRO A 146 7.57 -13.81 15.19
C PRO A 146 6.92 -13.33 16.49
N LEU A 147 5.64 -13.63 16.72
CA LEU A 147 4.89 -13.32 17.95
C LEU A 147 4.76 -14.55 18.86
N ASP A 148 5.34 -15.69 18.52
CA ASP A 148 5.30 -16.86 19.40
C ASP A 148 6.08 -16.58 20.69
N GLY A 149 5.42 -16.83 21.83
CA GLY A 149 5.95 -16.50 23.17
C GLY A 149 5.61 -15.08 23.64
N GLU A 150 5.02 -14.24 22.78
CA GLU A 150 4.50 -12.93 23.17
C GLU A 150 3.06 -13.06 23.66
N THR A 151 2.71 -12.31 24.70
CA THR A 151 1.32 -12.13 25.12
C THR A 151 0.68 -11.07 24.23
N VAL A 152 -0.43 -11.43 23.58
CA VAL A 152 -1.21 -10.50 22.74
C VAL A 152 -2.58 -10.30 23.37
N ASP A 153 -2.81 -9.16 24.01
CA ASP A 153 -4.09 -8.89 24.68
C ASP A 153 -5.20 -8.50 23.70
N LEU A 154 -4.86 -7.78 22.63
CA LEU A 154 -5.79 -7.24 21.65
C LEU A 154 -5.17 -7.19 20.26
N VAL A 155 -5.92 -7.65 19.26
CA VAL A 155 -5.65 -7.43 17.84
C VAL A 155 -6.68 -6.46 17.29
N TYR A 156 -6.22 -5.35 16.70
CA TYR A 156 -7.04 -4.48 15.87
C TYR A 156 -6.84 -4.85 14.40
N LEU A 157 -7.92 -5.21 13.72
CA LEU A 157 -7.93 -5.64 12.33
C LEU A 157 -8.72 -4.64 11.46
N ASP A 158 -8.01 -4.03 10.51
CA ASP A 158 -8.56 -3.19 9.45
C ASP A 158 -8.20 -3.80 8.09
N PRO A 159 -8.96 -4.81 7.61
CA PRO A 159 -8.65 -5.52 6.39
C PRO A 159 -9.17 -4.77 5.14
N PRO A 160 -8.59 -5.00 3.95
CA PRO A 160 -9.07 -4.39 2.71
C PRO A 160 -10.58 -4.55 2.50
N TYR A 161 -11.27 -3.44 2.20
CA TYR A 161 -12.72 -3.43 2.03
C TYR A 161 -13.18 -3.89 0.66
N THR A 162 -12.38 -3.73 -0.41
CA THR A 162 -12.83 -4.00 -1.78
C THR A 162 -11.95 -5.04 -2.47
N ALA A 163 -12.36 -5.46 -3.67
CA ALA A 163 -11.54 -6.30 -4.54
C ALA A 163 -10.36 -5.53 -5.18
N ASP A 164 -10.16 -4.26 -4.83
CA ASP A 164 -9.07 -3.45 -5.33
C ASP A 164 -7.75 -3.95 -4.75
N ASN A 165 -6.88 -4.44 -5.62
CA ASN A 165 -5.59 -4.99 -5.21
C ASN A 165 -4.57 -3.86 -5.11
N TYR A 166 -4.16 -3.48 -3.90
CA TYR A 166 -3.20 -2.42 -3.64
C TYR A 166 -1.90 -2.55 -4.46
N SER A 167 -1.43 -3.78 -4.71
CA SER A 167 -0.28 -4.06 -5.57
C SER A 167 -0.42 -3.60 -7.02
N ARG A 168 -1.66 -3.38 -7.51
CA ARG A 168 -1.94 -2.73 -8.81
C ARG A 168 -2.02 -1.22 -8.67
N PHE A 169 -2.66 -0.75 -7.61
CA PHE A 169 -2.86 0.67 -7.37
C PHE A 169 -1.49 1.32 -7.09
N TYR A 170 -0.81 0.93 -6.01
CA TYR A 170 0.44 1.54 -5.53
C TYR A 170 1.71 0.95 -6.15
N HIS A 171 1.60 0.27 -7.30
CA HIS A 171 2.74 -0.39 -7.96
C HIS A 171 3.92 0.56 -8.26
N VAL A 172 3.66 1.85 -8.50
CA VAL A 172 4.72 2.86 -8.70
C VAL A 172 5.58 3.01 -7.45
N LEU A 173 4.95 3.15 -6.28
CA LEU A 173 5.68 3.31 -5.02
C LEU A 173 6.34 2.00 -4.60
N GLU A 174 5.64 0.87 -4.77
CA GLU A 174 6.19 -0.47 -4.50
C GLU A 174 7.46 -0.74 -5.32
N THR A 175 7.37 -0.52 -6.64
CA THR A 175 8.50 -0.73 -7.55
C THR A 175 9.64 0.27 -7.28
N LEU A 176 9.35 1.48 -6.81
CA LEU A 176 10.37 2.45 -6.39
C LEU A 176 11.12 1.98 -5.13
N VAL A 177 10.40 1.38 -4.18
CA VAL A 177 10.97 0.83 -2.94
C VAL A 177 11.86 -0.36 -3.25
N CYS A 178 11.33 -1.37 -3.95
CA CYS A 178 12.06 -2.57 -4.33
C CYS A 178 13.22 -2.26 -5.30
N TYR A 179 13.00 -1.31 -6.20
CA TYR A 179 13.96 -0.86 -7.21
C TYR A 179 14.51 -2.01 -8.09
N ASP A 180 13.62 -2.95 -8.43
CA ASP A 180 13.90 -4.28 -8.98
C ASP A 180 13.57 -4.43 -10.46
N TYR A 181 13.29 -3.32 -11.16
CA TYR A 181 13.09 -3.26 -12.62
C TYR A 181 12.18 -4.35 -13.19
N PRO A 182 10.99 -4.60 -12.59
CA PRO A 182 10.17 -5.76 -12.93
C PRO A 182 9.73 -5.69 -14.38
N GLU A 183 9.49 -6.86 -14.98
CA GLU A 183 8.79 -6.90 -16.26
C GLU A 183 7.38 -6.33 -16.13
N LEU A 184 6.94 -5.63 -17.17
CA LEU A 184 5.67 -4.90 -17.17
C LEU A 184 4.60 -5.67 -17.95
N GLU A 185 3.39 -5.73 -17.38
CA GLU A 185 2.23 -6.41 -17.96
C GLU A 185 1.90 -5.86 -19.35
N ARG A 186 1.79 -6.79 -20.32
CA ARG A 186 1.32 -6.54 -21.69
C ARG A 186 0.00 -7.25 -21.93
N ARG A 187 -0.92 -6.59 -22.65
CA ARG A 187 -2.16 -7.18 -23.14
C ARG A 187 -2.21 -7.04 -24.65
N GLY A 188 -2.34 -8.17 -25.35
CA GLY A 188 -2.25 -8.20 -26.82
C GLY A 188 -0.89 -7.70 -27.35
N GLY A 189 0.21 -7.97 -26.63
CA GLY A 189 1.57 -7.52 -26.99
C GLY A 189 1.92 -6.08 -26.63
N VAL A 190 0.94 -5.26 -26.22
CA VAL A 190 1.12 -3.84 -25.88
C VAL A 190 1.17 -3.65 -24.37
N LEU A 191 2.06 -2.78 -23.88
CA LEU A 191 2.14 -2.41 -22.47
C LEU A 191 0.80 -1.85 -21.98
N THR A 192 0.39 -2.28 -20.79
CA THR A 192 -0.80 -1.71 -20.14
C THR A 192 -0.59 -0.22 -19.82
N LYS A 193 -1.68 0.58 -19.86
CA LYS A 193 -1.63 2.02 -19.55
C LYS A 193 -1.02 2.29 -18.17
N GLY A 194 -1.33 1.44 -17.20
CA GLY A 194 -0.81 1.58 -15.84
C GLY A 194 0.63 1.11 -15.68
N ARG A 195 1.26 0.44 -16.66
CA ARG A 195 2.63 -0.08 -16.54
C ARG A 195 2.83 -0.91 -15.26
N TYR A 196 1.88 -1.78 -14.97
CA TYR A 196 1.93 -2.66 -13.80
C TYR A 196 3.04 -3.70 -13.96
N PRO A 197 3.70 -4.14 -12.88
CA PRO A 197 4.50 -5.37 -12.88
C PRO A 197 3.69 -6.57 -13.38
N LEU A 198 4.32 -7.65 -13.86
CA LEU A 198 3.63 -8.90 -14.18
C LEU A 198 2.78 -9.40 -13.00
N GLN A 199 1.70 -10.15 -13.30
CA GLN A 199 0.73 -10.53 -12.28
C GLN A 199 1.33 -11.42 -11.19
N GLU A 200 2.26 -12.30 -11.55
CA GLU A 200 3.02 -13.15 -10.62
C GLU A 200 3.90 -12.34 -9.65
N ASN A 201 4.31 -11.13 -10.03
CA ASN A 201 5.15 -10.25 -9.22
C ASN A 201 4.31 -9.33 -8.31
N ARG A 202 2.98 -9.45 -8.33
CA ARG A 202 2.08 -8.62 -7.53
C ARG A 202 1.50 -9.41 -6.37
N PHE A 203 1.69 -8.92 -5.15
CA PHE A 203 1.03 -9.47 -3.98
C PHE A 203 -0.50 -9.40 -4.13
N ARG A 204 -1.21 -10.46 -3.74
CA ARG A 204 -2.67 -10.52 -3.78
C ARG A 204 -3.19 -11.01 -2.43
N SER A 205 -3.80 -10.10 -1.69
CA SER A 205 -4.44 -10.44 -0.43
C SER A 205 -5.69 -11.29 -0.66
N ASP A 206 -5.90 -12.30 0.18
CA ASP A 206 -7.13 -13.09 0.18
C ASP A 206 -8.34 -12.26 0.58
N PHE A 207 -8.16 -11.18 1.36
CA PHE A 207 -9.20 -10.20 1.67
C PHE A 207 -9.71 -9.44 0.44
N CYS A 208 -8.90 -9.34 -0.63
CA CYS A 208 -9.30 -8.71 -1.90
C CYS A 208 -9.93 -9.71 -2.88
N SER A 209 -10.21 -10.95 -2.47
CA SER A 209 -10.77 -12.00 -3.32
C SER A 209 -12.16 -12.39 -2.87
N ALA A 210 -13.18 -12.12 -3.70
CA ALA A 210 -14.57 -12.41 -3.36
C ALA A 210 -14.80 -13.89 -3.02
N SER A 211 -14.02 -14.81 -3.59
CA SER A 211 -14.12 -16.25 -3.32
C SER A 211 -13.39 -16.70 -2.06
N ARG A 212 -12.39 -15.95 -1.58
CA ARG A 212 -11.50 -16.33 -0.46
C ARG A 212 -11.65 -15.45 0.79
N VAL A 213 -12.30 -14.29 0.67
CA VAL A 213 -12.41 -13.30 1.75
C VAL A 213 -13.05 -13.89 3.01
N GLU A 214 -14.08 -14.72 2.87
CA GLU A 214 -14.75 -15.37 4.00
C GLU A 214 -13.79 -16.29 4.78
N ASP A 215 -13.02 -17.12 4.07
CA ASP A 215 -12.03 -18.00 4.67
C ASP A 215 -10.85 -17.21 5.28
N ALA A 216 -10.45 -16.09 4.66
CA ALA A 216 -9.44 -15.19 5.22
C ALA A 216 -9.89 -14.60 6.57
N PHE A 217 -11.15 -14.18 6.69
CA PHE A 217 -11.71 -13.75 7.97
C PHE A 217 -11.70 -14.88 8.99
N ARG A 218 -12.21 -16.08 8.65
CA ARG A 218 -12.20 -17.24 9.56
C ARG A 218 -10.81 -17.55 10.08
N ARG A 219 -9.81 -17.58 9.21
CA ARG A 219 -8.42 -17.84 9.59
C ARG A 219 -7.85 -16.80 10.56
N VAL A 220 -8.09 -15.50 10.33
CA VAL A 220 -7.64 -14.46 11.28
C VAL A 220 -8.36 -14.58 12.61
N VAL A 221 -9.69 -14.78 12.60
CA VAL A 221 -10.49 -14.94 13.82
C VAL A 221 -9.98 -16.13 14.64
N THR A 222 -9.80 -17.29 14.01
CA THR A 222 -9.25 -18.48 14.68
C THR A 222 -7.84 -18.22 15.21
N ALA A 223 -6.95 -17.59 14.43
CA ALA A 223 -5.58 -17.31 14.86
C ALA A 223 -5.53 -16.34 16.07
N CYS A 224 -6.38 -15.31 16.08
CA CYS A 224 -6.51 -14.40 17.23
C CYS A 224 -7.02 -15.14 18.48
N HIS A 225 -8.07 -15.95 18.34
CA HIS A 225 -8.62 -16.73 19.45
C HIS A 225 -7.62 -17.75 19.98
N GLU A 226 -6.89 -18.47 19.11
CA GLU A 226 -5.85 -19.42 19.55
C GLU A 226 -4.71 -18.77 20.36
N ARG A 227 -4.50 -17.46 20.17
CA ARG A 227 -3.56 -16.66 20.98
C ARG A 227 -4.15 -16.15 22.29
N GLY A 228 -5.44 -16.36 22.54
CA GLY A 228 -6.16 -15.78 23.66
C GLY A 228 -6.34 -14.26 23.56
N ALA A 229 -6.20 -13.70 22.35
CA ALA A 229 -6.31 -12.27 22.12
C ALA A 229 -7.77 -11.86 21.92
N LYS A 230 -8.15 -10.71 22.47
CA LYS A 230 -9.37 -10.01 22.02
C LYS A 230 -9.20 -9.56 20.58
N LEU A 231 -10.31 -9.45 19.86
CA LEU A 231 -10.29 -9.00 18.47
C LEU A 231 -11.22 -7.81 18.27
N LEU A 232 -10.69 -6.72 17.74
CA LEU A 232 -11.44 -5.55 17.29
C LEU A 232 -11.36 -5.47 15.77
N ILE A 233 -12.49 -5.59 15.07
CA ILE A 233 -12.54 -5.50 13.61
C ILE A 233 -13.16 -4.17 13.20
N SER A 234 -12.48 -3.44 12.31
CA SER A 234 -13.02 -2.31 11.54
C SER A 234 -13.42 -2.81 10.16
N TYR A 235 -14.70 -2.69 9.77
CA TYR A 235 -15.12 -3.11 8.43
C TYR A 235 -16.29 -2.30 7.87
N SER A 236 -16.24 -1.98 6.58
CA SER A 236 -17.32 -1.24 5.93
C SER A 236 -18.58 -2.10 5.74
N THR A 237 -19.74 -1.60 6.19
CA THR A 237 -21.03 -2.25 5.95
C THR A 237 -21.38 -2.27 4.47
N ASP A 238 -21.31 -1.12 3.81
CA ASP A 238 -21.84 -0.92 2.45
C ASP A 238 -20.86 -1.32 1.35
N THR A 239 -19.56 -1.18 1.62
CA THR A 239 -18.51 -1.36 0.62
C THR A 239 -17.65 -2.59 0.82
N GLY A 240 -17.75 -3.22 1.99
CA GLY A 240 -17.05 -4.45 2.33
C GLY A 240 -17.30 -5.57 1.32
N LEU A 241 -16.23 -6.22 0.87
CA LEU A 241 -16.27 -7.28 -0.11
C LEU A 241 -17.02 -8.50 0.45
N LEU A 242 -16.81 -8.79 1.74
CA LEU A 242 -17.49 -9.89 2.43
C LEU A 242 -18.99 -9.59 2.63
N THR A 243 -19.33 -8.36 3.05
CA THR A 243 -20.74 -7.97 3.23
C THR A 243 -21.50 -7.96 1.91
N ARG A 244 -20.89 -7.43 0.83
CA ARG A 244 -21.45 -7.49 -0.53
C ARG A 244 -21.61 -8.91 -1.04
N ARG A 245 -20.66 -9.81 -0.75
CA ARG A 245 -20.76 -11.23 -1.11
C ARG A 245 -21.99 -11.86 -0.48
N TRP A 246 -22.20 -11.68 0.83
CA TRP A 246 -23.40 -12.22 1.50
C TRP A 246 -24.69 -11.61 0.94
N HIS A 247 -24.71 -10.30 0.70
CA HIS A 247 -25.88 -9.67 0.08
C HIS A 247 -26.20 -10.26 -1.29
N SER A 248 -25.18 -10.53 -2.12
CA SER A 248 -25.37 -11.16 -3.44
C SER A 248 -25.90 -12.60 -3.37
N ARG A 249 -25.80 -13.26 -2.19
CA ARG A 249 -26.34 -14.60 -1.92
C ARG A 249 -27.74 -14.57 -1.29
N GLY A 250 -28.32 -13.39 -1.09
CA GLY A 250 -29.65 -13.22 -0.52
C GLY A 250 -29.68 -12.89 0.98
N GLU A 251 -28.53 -12.68 1.62
CA GLU A 251 -28.49 -12.30 3.04
C GLU A 251 -28.94 -10.85 3.24
N ILE A 252 -29.84 -10.66 4.20
CA ILE A 252 -30.50 -9.37 4.46
C ILE A 252 -29.74 -8.56 5.53
N GLN A 253 -28.96 -9.24 6.39
CA GLN A 253 -28.20 -8.61 7.49
C GLN A 253 -26.73 -9.04 7.50
N PRO A 254 -25.88 -8.50 6.60
CA PRO A 254 -24.46 -8.87 6.52
C PRO A 254 -23.66 -8.69 7.83
N ALA A 255 -24.04 -7.71 8.67
CA ALA A 255 -23.44 -7.52 9.99
C ALA A 255 -23.73 -8.70 10.93
N ALA A 256 -24.94 -9.28 10.86
CA ALA A 256 -25.28 -10.48 11.61
C ALA A 256 -24.48 -11.70 11.11
N CYS A 257 -24.31 -11.84 9.80
CA CYS A 257 -23.46 -12.91 9.24
C CYS A 257 -22.00 -12.79 9.72
N LEU A 258 -21.45 -11.57 9.77
CA LEU A 258 -20.11 -11.35 10.31
C LEU A 258 -20.03 -11.67 11.80
N ARG A 259 -21.05 -11.29 12.57
CA ARG A 259 -21.18 -11.66 13.98
C ARG A 259 -21.12 -13.17 14.17
N ASP A 260 -21.94 -13.90 13.40
CA ASP A 260 -22.08 -15.34 13.51
C ASP A 260 -20.78 -16.05 13.11
N LEU A 261 -20.09 -15.57 12.08
CA LEU A 261 -18.76 -16.06 11.70
C LEU A 261 -17.76 -15.93 12.85
N VAL A 262 -17.75 -14.81 13.55
CA VAL A 262 -16.83 -14.58 14.69
C VAL A 262 -17.21 -15.42 15.91
N LEU A 263 -18.51 -15.60 16.15
CA LEU A 263 -19.05 -16.42 17.24
C LEU A 263 -18.74 -17.93 17.11
N GLU A 264 -18.20 -18.37 15.97
CA GLU A 264 -17.67 -19.73 15.83
C GLU A 264 -16.44 -19.98 16.71
N ASN A 265 -15.71 -18.92 17.07
CA ASN A 265 -14.55 -19.00 17.95
C ASN A 265 -14.76 -18.26 19.27
N TYR A 266 -15.31 -17.05 19.25
CA TYR A 266 -15.47 -16.21 20.44
C TYR A 266 -16.85 -16.37 21.10
N ASN A 267 -16.92 -16.21 22.43
CA ASN A 267 -18.19 -16.34 23.16
C ASN A 267 -19.08 -15.10 23.06
N ARG A 268 -18.49 -13.91 22.90
CA ARG A 268 -19.20 -12.64 22.86
C ARG A 268 -18.71 -11.78 21.70
N VAL A 269 -19.66 -11.24 20.95
CA VAL A 269 -19.41 -10.25 19.88
C VAL A 269 -20.37 -9.08 20.06
N GLU A 270 -19.81 -7.91 20.34
CA GLU A 270 -20.53 -6.63 20.35
C GLU A 270 -20.28 -5.89 19.04
N ILE A 271 -21.35 -5.42 18.38
CA ILE A 271 -21.27 -4.65 17.15
C ILE A 271 -21.70 -3.22 17.43
N ARG A 272 -20.88 -2.26 17.01
CA ARG A 272 -21.24 -0.84 16.97
C ARG A 272 -21.14 -0.34 15.54
N GLU A 273 -22.14 0.40 15.10
CA GLU A 273 -22.09 1.11 13.83
C GLU A 273 -21.66 2.56 14.09
N GLN A 274 -20.64 3.00 13.35
CA GLN A 274 -20.18 4.37 13.40
C GLN A 274 -20.30 5.02 12.02
N PRO A 275 -21.08 6.11 11.89
CA PRO A 275 -21.14 6.84 10.64
C PRO A 275 -19.82 7.58 10.44
N LEU A 276 -19.19 7.34 9.29
CA LEU A 276 -17.97 8.02 8.87
C LEU A 276 -18.16 8.75 7.55
N MET A 277 -17.34 9.78 7.35
CA MET A 277 -17.21 10.44 6.06
C MET A 277 -15.96 9.91 5.39
N HIS A 278 -16.10 9.00 4.43
CA HIS A 278 -14.98 8.60 3.60
C HIS A 278 -14.62 9.74 2.63
N SER A 279 -13.33 10.08 2.58
CA SER A 279 -12.81 10.98 1.57
C SER A 279 -13.04 10.37 0.20
N GLY A 280 -13.68 11.11 -0.71
CA GLY A 280 -13.85 10.70 -2.10
C GLY A 280 -12.53 10.71 -2.90
N GLN A 281 -11.39 10.98 -2.25
CA GLN A 281 -10.07 11.06 -2.87
C GLN A 281 -10.02 11.92 -4.15
N GLY A 282 -10.75 13.04 -4.13
CA GLY A 282 -10.93 13.93 -5.29
C GLY A 282 -12.40 14.09 -5.71
N ASP A 283 -13.28 13.19 -5.30
CA ASP A 283 -14.74 13.31 -5.40
C ASP A 283 -15.37 13.82 -4.08
N SER A 284 -16.69 14.06 -4.09
CA SER A 284 -17.44 14.39 -2.87
C SER A 284 -17.32 13.30 -1.82
N ASN A 285 -17.16 13.71 -0.55
CA ASN A 285 -17.13 12.77 0.58
C ASN A 285 -18.44 11.98 0.61
N ARG A 286 -18.33 10.67 0.83
CA ARG A 286 -19.48 9.78 0.97
C ARG A 286 -19.64 9.38 2.41
N GLN A 287 -20.87 9.48 2.91
CA GLN A 287 -21.21 8.91 4.19
C GLN A 287 -21.23 7.39 4.04
N VAL A 288 -20.49 6.70 4.91
CA VAL A 288 -20.39 5.25 4.95
C VAL A 288 -20.53 4.82 6.41
N SER A 289 -21.26 3.73 6.65
CA SER A 289 -21.31 3.12 7.97
C SER A 289 -20.15 2.14 8.14
N GLU A 290 -19.36 2.33 9.19
CA GLU A 290 -18.33 1.39 9.61
C GLU A 290 -18.83 0.52 10.76
N LEU A 291 -18.59 -0.79 10.68
CA LEU A 291 -18.82 -1.75 11.73
C LEU A 291 -17.57 -1.86 12.58
N LEU A 292 -17.72 -1.67 13.89
CA LEU A 292 -16.74 -2.00 14.90
C LEU A 292 -17.21 -3.23 15.66
N LEU A 293 -16.51 -4.35 15.50
CA LEU A 293 -16.83 -5.61 16.18
C LEU A 293 -15.81 -5.84 17.29
N LEU A 294 -16.26 -5.81 18.54
CA LEU A 294 -15.46 -6.20 19.70
C LEU A 294 -15.78 -7.66 20.05
N CYS A 295 -14.76 -8.51 19.98
CA CYS A 295 -14.86 -9.96 20.11
C CYS A 295 -14.06 -10.40 21.34
N GLU A 296 -14.72 -11.08 22.27
CA GLU A 296 -14.18 -11.47 23.57
C GLU A 296 -14.69 -12.87 23.96
N ASP A 297 -13.90 -13.57 24.77
CA ASP A 297 -14.29 -14.83 25.43
C ASP A 297 -15.05 -14.61 26.74
#